data_AF-A0A2V1NNL9-F1
#
_entry.id   AF-A0A2V1NNL9-F1
#
_cell.length_a   1.000
_cell.length_b   1.000
_cell.length_c   1.000
_cell.angle_alpha   90.00
_cell.angle_beta   90.00
_cell.angle_gamma   90.00
#
_symmetry.space_group_name_H-M   'P 1'
#
loop_
_entity.id
_entity.type
_entity.pdbx_description
1 polymer ?
#
loop_
_entity_poly.entity_id
_entity_poly.type
_entity_poly.pdbx_seq_one_letter_code
_entity_poly.pdbx_strand_id
1 'polypeptide(L)'
;MALKRTNVYADDSDLTLIKDAAARLGVSEAELIREGIHRIALSRRVWDEPFVSDEETFDLGGPVEHEEVRAAVVEGYGAKERRSGGRAA
;
A
#
# COMPACT_ATOMS: atom_id res chain seq x y z
N MET A 1 -13.32 -14.98 13.01
CA MET A 1 -12.35 -15.89 13.68
C MET A 1 -11.87 -15.24 14.97
N ALA A 2 -11.60 -16.01 16.02
CA ALA A 2 -11.10 -15.46 17.28
C ALA A 2 -9.61 -15.09 17.17
N LEU A 3 -9.23 -13.93 17.71
CA LEU A 3 -7.83 -13.52 17.81
C LEU A 3 -7.08 -14.47 18.76
N LYS A 4 -5.90 -14.93 18.36
CA LYS A 4 -4.99 -15.69 19.24
C LYS A 4 -3.97 -14.74 19.84
N ARG A 5 -3.73 -14.85 21.15
CA ARG A 5 -2.70 -14.09 21.84
C ARG A 5 -1.32 -14.63 21.46
N THR A 6 -0.41 -13.74 21.12
CA THR A 6 1.02 -14.02 20.93
C THR A 6 1.83 -12.94 21.67
N ASN A 7 3.02 -13.29 22.17
CA ASN A 7 3.96 -12.34 22.74
C ASN A 7 5.19 -12.29 21.85
N VAL A 8 5.67 -11.09 21.52
CA VAL A 8 6.85 -10.87 20.68
C VAL A 8 7.71 -9.78 21.32
N TYR A 9 9.02 -9.85 21.09
CA TYR A 9 9.94 -8.78 21.44
C TYR A 9 10.13 -7.86 20.24
N ALA A 10 10.19 -6.56 20.48
CA ALA A 10 10.42 -5.51 19.50
C ALA A 10 11.37 -4.47 20.11
N ASP A 11 12.01 -3.68 19.25
CA ASP A 11 12.87 -2.59 19.70
C ASP A 11 12.04 -1.49 20.39
N ASP A 12 12.57 -0.91 21.47
CA ASP A 12 11.89 0.14 22.23
C ASP A 12 11.60 1.39 21.37
N SER A 13 12.49 1.71 20.42
CA SER A 13 12.31 2.83 19.50
C SER A 13 11.16 2.58 18.52
N ASP A 14 11.02 1.35 18.01
CA ASP A 14 9.90 0.96 17.15
C ASP A 14 8.57 1.01 17.90
N LEU A 15 8.52 0.50 19.13
CA LEU A 15 7.31 0.55 19.97
C LEU A 15 6.88 1.99 20.25
N THR A 16 7.84 2.89 20.48
CA THR A 16 7.57 4.32 20.66
C THR A 16 6.94 4.92 19.40
N LEU A 17 7.51 4.65 18.23
CA LEU A 17 6.97 5.14 16.95
C LEU A 17 5.56 4.61 16.66
N ILE A 18 5.31 3.33 16.93
CA ILE A 18 3.98 2.71 16.76
C ILE A 18 2.97 3.37 17.69
N LYS A 19 3.33 3.63 18.94
CA LYS A 19 2.46 4.28 19.92
C LYS A 19 2.07 5.70 19.49
N ASP A 20 3.03 6.48 19.01
CA ASP A 20 2.77 7.83 18.49
C ASP A 20 1.89 7.81 17.23
N ALA A 21 2.08 6.82 16.35
CA ALA A 21 1.20 6.62 15.20
C ALA A 21 -0.23 6.23 15.62
N ALA A 22 -0.38 5.32 16.58
CA ALA A 22 -1.68 4.89 17.10
C ALA A 22 -2.45 6.06 17.72
N ALA A 23 -1.77 6.91 18.49
CA ALA A 23 -2.34 8.12 19.07
C ALA A 23 -2.83 9.11 18.00
N ARG A 24 -2.01 9.37 16.96
CA ARG A 24 -2.39 10.24 15.83
C ARG A 24 -3.57 9.72 15.04
N LEU A 25 -3.71 8.39 14.93
CA LEU A 25 -4.78 7.73 14.18
C LEU A 25 -6.03 7.45 15.02
N GLY A 26 -5.99 7.66 16.34
CA GLY A 26 -7.11 7.39 17.24
C GLY A 26 -7.43 5.89 17.41
N VAL A 27 -6.43 5.02 17.25
CA VAL A 27 -6.56 3.57 17.38
C VAL A 27 -5.66 3.02 18.48
N SER A 28 -5.86 1.77 18.88
CA SER A 28 -4.98 1.12 19.86
C SER A 28 -3.63 0.72 19.23
N GLU A 29 -2.55 0.76 20.00
CA GLU A 29 -1.23 0.23 19.59
C GLU A 29 -1.33 -1.22 19.07
N ALA A 30 -2.10 -2.05 19.77
CA ALA A 30 -2.33 -3.44 19.39
C ALA A 30 -3.02 -3.59 18.03
N GLU A 31 -3.79 -2.61 17.58
CA GLU A 31 -4.41 -2.61 16.25
C GLU A 31 -3.35 -2.45 15.16
N LEU A 32 -2.42 -1.51 15.32
CA LEU A 32 -1.32 -1.33 14.37
C LEU A 32 -0.38 -2.53 14.35
N ILE A 33 -0.11 -3.15 15.50
CA ILE A 33 0.70 -4.37 15.57
C ILE A 33 0.00 -5.52 14.85
N ARG A 34 -1.32 -5.70 15.05
CA ARG A 34 -2.11 -6.71 14.32
C ARG A 34 -2.07 -6.48 12.83
N GLU A 35 -2.25 -5.24 12.39
CA GLU A 35 -2.20 -4.86 10.97
C GLU A 35 -0.82 -5.12 10.37
N GLY A 36 0.26 -4.79 11.09
CA GLY A 36 1.63 -5.09 10.67
C GLY A 36 1.86 -6.59 10.47
N ILE A 37 1.45 -7.42 11.44
CA ILE A 37 1.52 -8.88 11.32
C ILE A 37 0.69 -9.37 10.13
N HIS A 38 -0.51 -8.83 9.92
CA HIS A 38 -1.38 -9.21 8.82
C HIS A 38 -0.76 -8.89 7.45
N ARG A 39 -0.19 -7.70 7.29
CA ARG A 39 0.51 -7.29 6.06
C ARG A 39 1.71 -8.17 5.75
N ILE A 40 2.51 -8.49 6.77
CA ILE A 40 3.64 -9.41 6.62
C ILE A 40 3.13 -10.78 6.15
N ALA A 41 2.10 -11.31 6.79
CA ALA A 41 1.51 -12.59 6.41
C ALA A 41 0.99 -12.59 4.96
N LEU A 42 0.29 -11.53 4.53
CA LEU A 42 -0.17 -11.40 3.15
C LEU A 42 0.98 -11.30 2.15
N SER A 43 2.02 -10.50 2.47
CA SER A 43 3.17 -10.31 1.58
C SER A 43 4.04 -11.56 1.39
N ARG A 44 3.99 -12.48 2.35
CA ARG A 44 4.73 -13.76 2.32
C ARG A 44 3.84 -14.94 2.02
N ARG A 45 2.55 -14.72 1.80
CA ARG A 45 1.65 -15.77 1.37
C ARG A 45 2.10 -16.23 -0.01
N VAL A 46 2.52 -17.48 -0.08
CA VAL A 46 2.69 -18.20 -1.34
C VAL A 46 1.40 -18.98 -1.54
N TRP A 47 0.85 -18.92 -2.75
CA TRP A 47 -0.26 -19.78 -3.14
C TRP A 47 0.31 -20.97 -3.89
N ASP A 48 -0.20 -22.17 -3.57
CA ASP A 48 0.21 -23.40 -4.27
C ASP A 48 -0.20 -23.34 -5.75
N GLU A 49 -1.35 -22.74 -6.05
CA GLU A 49 -1.80 -22.37 -7.39
C GLU A 49 -1.90 -20.85 -7.57
N PRO A 50 -1.62 -20.31 -8.78
CA PRO A 50 -1.81 -18.88 -9.07
C PRO A 50 -3.20 -18.38 -8.68
N PHE A 51 -3.28 -17.17 -8.09
CA PHE A 51 -4.55 -16.59 -7.63
C PHE A 51 -5.53 -16.29 -8.78
N VAL A 52 -4.99 -16.08 -9.98
CA VAL A 52 -5.72 -15.93 -11.24
C VAL A 52 -5.02 -16.77 -12.30
N SER A 53 -5.79 -17.37 -13.19
CA SER A 53 -5.23 -18.02 -14.39
C SER A 53 -4.74 -16.97 -15.38
N ASP A 54 -3.85 -17.37 -16.31
CA ASP A 54 -3.33 -16.49 -17.37
C ASP A 54 -4.47 -15.85 -18.20
N GLU A 55 -5.59 -16.56 -18.37
CA GLU A 55 -6.80 -16.12 -19.07
C GLU A 55 -7.62 -15.08 -18.29
N GLU A 56 -7.47 -15.03 -16.96
CA GLU A 56 -8.11 -14.07 -16.07
C GLU A 56 -7.23 -12.83 -15.81
N THR A 57 -5.99 -12.83 -16.30
CA THR A 57 -5.09 -11.66 -16.21
C THR A 57 -5.35 -10.68 -17.35
N PHE A 58 -4.87 -9.46 -17.16
CA PHE A 58 -4.80 -8.47 -18.23
C PHE A 58 -3.34 -8.33 -18.66
N ASP A 59 -3.08 -8.49 -19.96
CA ASP A 59 -1.81 -8.12 -20.55
C ASP A 59 -1.65 -6.60 -20.47
N LEU A 60 -0.65 -6.14 -19.72
CA LEU A 60 -0.31 -4.73 -19.56
C LEU A 60 0.63 -4.21 -20.66
N GLY A 61 0.93 -5.02 -21.69
CA GLY A 61 1.72 -4.64 -22.85
C GLY A 61 3.23 -4.74 -22.66
N GLY A 62 3.69 -5.42 -21.60
CA GLY A 62 5.11 -5.60 -21.28
C GLY A 62 5.59 -4.76 -20.08
N PRO A 63 6.91 -4.77 -19.80
CA PRO A 63 7.49 -3.99 -18.71
C PRO A 63 7.33 -2.49 -18.97
N VAL A 64 7.04 -1.74 -17.91
CA VAL A 64 6.94 -0.28 -17.95
C VAL A 64 8.33 0.33 -17.76
N GLU A 65 8.82 1.02 -18.78
CA GLU A 65 10.11 1.68 -18.78
C GLU A 65 10.06 3.05 -18.08
N HIS A 66 11.21 3.49 -17.57
CA HIS A 66 11.32 4.75 -16.83
C HIS A 66 10.85 5.97 -17.65
N GLU A 67 11.09 5.97 -18.96
CA GLU A 67 10.67 7.06 -19.85
C GLU A 67 9.15 7.12 -20.01
N GLU A 68 8.48 5.97 -20.03
CA GLU A 68 7.02 5.89 -20.11
C GLU A 68 6.35 6.47 -18.86
N VAL A 69 6.92 6.17 -17.68
CA VAL A 69 6.48 6.77 -16.41
C VAL A 69 6.65 8.29 -16.45
N ARG A 70 7.82 8.79 -16.88
CA ARG A 70 8.09 10.22 -16.99
C ARG A 70 7.09 10.91 -17.91
N ALA A 71 6.86 10.35 -19.10
CA ALA A 71 5.94 10.90 -20.09
C ALA A 71 4.51 10.97 -19.54
N ALA A 72 4.02 9.88 -18.94
CA ALA A 72 2.67 9.82 -18.37
C ALA A 72 2.46 10.85 -17.25
N VAL A 73 3.45 11.05 -16.38
CA VAL A 73 3.38 12.07 -15.30
C VAL A 73 3.32 13.49 -15.87
N VAL A 74 4.16 13.80 -16.86
CA VAL A 74 4.18 15.13 -17.51
C VAL A 74 2.86 15.40 -18.21
N GLU A 75 2.33 14.43 -18.95
CA GLU A 75 1.04 14.54 -19.62
C GLU A 75 -0.09 14.75 -18.61
N GLY A 76 -0.12 13.94 -17.54
CA GLY A 76 -1.12 14.05 -16.48
C GLY A 76 -1.12 15.41 -15.78
N TYR A 77 0.07 15.97 -15.54
CA TYR A 77 0.23 17.31 -14.99
C TYR A 77 -0.31 18.39 -15.95
N GLY A 78 0.07 18.35 -17.23
CA GLY A 78 -0.44 19.31 -18.23
C GLY A 78 -1.95 19.19 -18.46
N ALA A 79 -2.52 17.99 -18.38
CA ALA A 79 -3.97 17.77 -18.42
C ALA A 79 -4.68 18.37 -17.20
N LYS A 80 -4.09 18.26 -16.00
CA LYS A 80 -4.61 18.89 -14.79
C LYS A 80 -4.62 20.41 -14.92
N GLU A 81 -3.53 21.03 -15.38
CA GLU A 81 -3.43 22.48 -15.53
C GLU A 81 -4.49 23.05 -16.48
N ARG A 82 -4.71 22.38 -17.62
CA ARG A 82 -5.77 22.76 -18.58
C ARG A 82 -7.17 22.68 -17.97
N ARG A 83 -7.44 21.68 -17.12
CA ARG A 83 -8.73 21.57 -16.42
C ARG A 83 -8.90 22.63 -15.32
N SER A 84 -7.83 22.99 -14.61
CA SER A 84 -7.90 24.02 -13.56
C SER A 84 -7.94 25.45 -14.10
N GLY A 85 -7.34 25.70 -15.26
CA GLY A 85 -7.29 27.04 -15.89
C GLY A 85 -8.65 27.52 -16.46
N GLY A 86 -9.62 26.62 -16.65
CA GLY A 86 -10.95 26.95 -17.17
C GLY A 86 -11.96 27.49 -16.16
N ARG A 87 -11.60 27.67 -14.88
CA ARG A 87 -12.52 28.19 -13.83
C ARG A 87 -12.39 29.69 -13.56
N ALA A 88 -11.58 30.41 -14.34
CA ALA A 88 -11.47 31.86 -14.30
C ALA A 88 -11.97 32.48 -15.61
N ALA A 89 -13.28 32.51 -15.81
CA ALA A 89 -13.98 33.39 -16.75
C ALA A 89 -15.41 33.61 -16.27
#